data_AF-M4QLJ3-F1
#
_entry.id   AF-M4QLJ3-F1
#
_cell.length_a   1.000
_cell.length_b   1.000
_cell.length_c   1.000
_cell.angle_alpha   90.00
_cell.angle_beta   90.00
_cell.angle_gamma   90.00
#
_symmetry.space_group_name_H-M   'P 1'
#
loop_
_entity.id
_entity.type
_entity.pdbx_description
1 polymer ?
#
loop_
_entity_poly.entity_id
_entity_poly.type
_entity_poly.pdbx_seq_one_letter_code
_entity_poly.pdbx_strand_id
1 'polypeptide(L)'
;LAYICAQQRQNLHDLLLARTDHDPLLCCRRASAYDNAPFMDAKQVLPYEHALAYEDLFNYLYNAPYLLALSLATADRLSLLAPAQLGQIVNTIATGLYGNAINTKDVELLLKLLRELIELQLLSSEQPRRLLRTNGSAFARL
;
A
#
# COMPACT_ATOMS: atom_id res chain seq x y z
N LEU A 1 16.28 -7.68 -0.76
CA LEU A 1 17.19 -6.51 -0.85
C LEU A 1 16.57 -5.32 -1.58
N ALA A 2 16.06 -5.48 -2.82
CA ALA A 2 15.46 -4.37 -3.58
C ALA A 2 14.36 -3.60 -2.82
N TYR A 3 13.48 -4.31 -2.09
CA TYR A 3 12.47 -3.70 -1.21
C TYR A 3 13.10 -2.79 -0.13
N ILE A 4 14.10 -3.28 0.61
CA ILE A 4 14.80 -2.48 1.64
C ILE A 4 15.42 -1.24 1.02
N CYS A 5 16.10 -1.37 -0.12
CA CYS A 5 16.71 -0.23 -0.79
C CYS A 5 15.66 0.82 -1.21
N ALA A 6 14.50 0.37 -1.70
CA ALA A 6 13.39 1.27 -2.05
C ALA A 6 12.84 2.00 -0.81
N GLN A 7 12.67 1.28 0.31
CA GLN A 7 12.22 1.87 1.57
C GLN A 7 13.24 2.84 2.18
N GLN A 8 14.53 2.51 2.13
CA GLN A 8 15.62 3.40 2.58
C GLN A 8 15.69 4.67 1.73
N ARG A 9 15.52 4.55 0.40
CA ARG A 9 15.46 5.70 -0.50
C ARG A 9 14.28 6.60 -0.18
N GLN A 10 13.09 6.05 0.05
CA GLN A 10 11.93 6.83 0.46
C GLN A 10 12.17 7.53 1.79
N ASN A 11 12.71 6.83 2.78
CA ASN A 11 12.99 7.39 4.10
C ASN A 11 14.00 8.55 4.04
N LEU A 12 15.03 8.44 3.20
CA LEU A 12 15.98 9.53 2.96
C LEU A 12 15.31 10.71 2.22
N HIS A 13 14.49 10.41 1.22
CA HIS A 13 13.76 11.42 0.46
C HIS A 13 12.83 12.24 1.37
N ASP A 14 12.06 11.56 2.23
CA ASP A 14 11.20 12.19 3.22
C ASP A 14 12.02 13.09 4.15
N LEU A 15 13.16 12.62 4.67
CA LEU A 15 14.04 13.41 5.54
C LEU A 15 14.58 14.68 4.85
N LEU A 16 14.93 14.59 3.56
CA LEU A 16 15.51 15.70 2.80
C LEU A 16 14.47 16.74 2.38
N LEU A 17 13.25 16.30 2.03
CA LEU A 17 12.19 17.19 1.55
C LEU A 17 11.25 17.69 2.64
N ALA A 18 11.11 16.96 3.74
CA ALA A 18 10.31 17.39 4.88
C ALA A 18 11.01 18.54 5.62
N ARG A 19 10.72 19.76 5.16
CA ARG A 19 10.92 20.93 5.99
C ARG A 19 10.00 20.81 7.21
N THR A 20 10.59 20.50 8.37
CA THR A 20 10.07 20.56 9.75
C THR A 20 9.06 19.53 10.26
N ASP A 21 8.39 18.73 9.41
CA ASP A 21 7.33 17.82 9.90
C ASP A 21 7.78 16.37 10.22
N HIS A 22 8.99 15.98 9.80
CA HIS A 22 9.52 14.64 10.04
C HIS A 22 10.69 14.69 11.04
N ASP A 23 10.54 13.97 12.15
CA ASP A 23 11.58 13.81 13.16
C ASP A 23 12.75 12.96 12.62
N PRO A 24 13.98 13.49 12.51
CA PRO A 24 15.15 12.73 12.06
C PRO A 24 15.38 11.44 12.85
N LEU A 25 15.04 11.44 14.14
CA LEU A 25 15.15 10.26 15.00
C LEU A 25 14.24 9.13 14.50
N LEU A 26 13.05 9.48 14.04
CA LEU A 26 12.07 8.52 13.52
C LEU A 26 12.56 7.92 12.19
N CYS A 27 13.15 8.74 11.31
CA CYS A 27 13.80 8.25 10.10
C CYS A 27 14.94 7.28 10.41
N CYS A 28 15.83 7.61 11.34
CA CYS A 28 16.91 6.71 11.77
C CYS A 28 16.38 5.39 12.34
N ARG A 29 15.32 5.43 13.16
CA ARG A 29 14.67 4.23 13.70
C ARG A 29 14.10 3.36 12.58
N ARG A 30 13.44 3.94 11.58
CA ARG A 30 12.91 3.20 10.42
C ARG A 30 14.04 2.56 9.60
N ALA A 31 15.13 3.28 9.35
CA ALA A 31 16.30 2.74 8.64
C ALA A 31 16.88 1.53 9.37
N SER A 32 17.10 1.67 10.68
CA SER A 32 17.60 0.58 11.54
C SER A 32 16.65 -0.62 11.57
N ALA A 33 15.33 -0.39 11.58
CA ALA A 33 14.35 -1.47 11.53
C ALA A 33 14.43 -2.26 10.21
N TYR A 34 14.64 -1.59 9.08
CA TYR A 34 14.81 -2.26 7.79
C TYR A 34 16.14 -3.03 7.67
N ASP A 35 17.23 -2.49 8.22
CA ASP A 35 18.54 -3.18 8.24
C ASP A 35 18.48 -4.47 9.06
N ASN A 36 17.66 -4.49 10.11
CA ASN A 36 17.51 -5.64 11.00
C ASN A 36 16.29 -6.52 10.67
N ALA A 37 15.58 -6.26 9.56
CA ALA A 37 14.35 -6.98 9.23
C ALA A 37 14.68 -8.42 8.78
N PRO A 38 14.17 -9.46 9.47
CA PRO A 38 14.36 -10.84 9.05
C PRO A 38 13.45 -11.16 7.86
N PHE A 39 14.01 -11.83 6.84
CA PHE A 39 13.21 -12.45 5.77
C PHE A 39 13.12 -13.94 6.05
N MET A 40 11.88 -14.43 6.14
CA MET A 40 11.60 -15.84 6.37
C MET A 40 10.71 -16.35 5.25
N ASP A 41 10.93 -17.59 4.84
CA ASP A 41 10.01 -18.27 3.94
C ASP A 41 8.70 -18.55 4.70
N ALA A 42 7.58 -18.11 4.15
CA ALA A 42 6.26 -18.32 4.74
C ALA A 42 5.99 -19.80 5.06
N LYS A 43 6.51 -20.73 4.24
CA LYS A 43 6.36 -22.19 4.43
C LYS A 43 7.13 -22.72 5.65
N GLN A 44 8.08 -21.95 6.18
CA GLN A 44 8.82 -22.29 7.40
C GLN A 44 8.12 -21.82 8.67
N VAL A 45 7.27 -20.80 8.57
CA VAL A 45 6.65 -20.14 9.74
C VAL A 45 5.14 -20.32 9.83
N LEU A 46 4.47 -20.62 8.70
CA LEU A 46 3.05 -20.93 8.65
C LEU A 46 2.85 -22.42 8.41
N PRO A 47 1.75 -23.01 8.93
CA PRO A 47 1.35 -24.35 8.52
C PRO A 47 1.17 -24.42 7.01
N TYR A 48 1.62 -25.52 6.40
CA TYR A 48 1.71 -25.66 4.94
C TYR A 48 0.39 -25.32 4.22
N GLU A 49 -0.74 -25.81 4.71
CA GLU A 49 -2.06 -25.55 4.11
C GLU A 49 -2.44 -24.07 4.15
N HIS A 50 -2.11 -23.36 5.24
CA HIS A 50 -2.35 -21.92 5.34
C HIS A 50 -1.41 -21.14 4.41
N ALA A 51 -0.14 -21.53 4.30
CA ALA A 51 0.80 -20.90 3.38
C ALA A 51 0.29 -20.97 1.93
N LEU A 52 -0.22 -22.13 1.50
CA LEU A 52 -0.84 -22.31 0.19
C LEU A 52 -2.11 -21.47 0.03
N ALA A 53 -3.00 -21.49 1.01
CA ALA A 53 -4.24 -20.72 0.93
C ALA A 53 -4.00 -19.21 0.83
N TYR A 54 -3.01 -18.68 1.56
CA TYR A 54 -2.62 -17.28 1.46
C TYR A 54 -1.93 -16.97 0.13
N GLU A 55 -1.10 -17.86 -0.39
CA GLU A 55 -0.48 -17.73 -1.71
C GLU A 55 -1.57 -17.61 -2.80
N ASP A 56 -2.56 -18.50 -2.79
CA ASP A 56 -3.68 -18.48 -3.74
C ASP A 56 -4.50 -17.19 -3.61
N LEU A 57 -4.82 -16.78 -2.38
CA LEU A 57 -5.55 -15.55 -2.11
C LEU A 57 -4.79 -14.32 -2.62
N PHE A 58 -3.50 -14.20 -2.30
CA PHE A 58 -2.70 -13.06 -2.73
C PHE A 58 -2.49 -13.07 -4.24
N ASN A 59 -2.28 -14.24 -4.87
CA ASN A 59 -2.23 -14.35 -6.32
C ASN A 59 -3.55 -13.93 -6.98
N TYR A 60 -4.69 -14.31 -6.40
CA TYR A 60 -5.99 -13.87 -6.90
C TYR A 60 -6.15 -12.34 -6.79
N LEU A 61 -5.89 -11.77 -5.61
CA LEU A 61 -5.99 -10.32 -5.37
C LEU A 61 -5.03 -9.53 -6.26
N TYR A 62 -3.79 -10.00 -6.42
CA TYR A 62 -2.76 -9.39 -7.26
C TYR A 62 -3.23 -9.24 -8.72
N ASN A 63 -3.97 -10.23 -9.23
CA ASN A 63 -4.48 -10.22 -10.59
C ASN A 63 -5.89 -9.60 -10.73
N ALA A 64 -6.48 -9.10 -9.64
CA ALA A 64 -7.83 -8.56 -9.59
C ALA A 64 -7.88 -7.08 -9.16
N PRO A 65 -7.28 -6.15 -9.91
CA PRO A 65 -7.21 -4.73 -9.53
C PRO A 65 -8.60 -4.10 -9.36
N TYR A 66 -9.59 -4.50 -10.17
CA TYR A 66 -10.98 -4.04 -10.02
C TYR A 66 -11.58 -4.42 -8.66
N LEU A 67 -11.37 -5.67 -8.22
CA LEU A 67 -11.91 -6.15 -6.95
C LEU A 67 -11.28 -5.39 -5.77
N LEU A 68 -9.97 -5.14 -5.83
CA LEU A 68 -9.27 -4.33 -4.84
C LEU A 68 -9.80 -2.89 -4.82
N ALA A 69 -9.99 -2.28 -5.99
CA ALA A 69 -10.55 -0.94 -6.13
C ALA A 69 -11.95 -0.85 -5.51
N LEU A 70 -12.83 -1.80 -5.84
CA LEU A 70 -14.20 -1.88 -5.34
C LEU A 70 -14.22 -2.07 -3.82
N SER A 71 -13.35 -2.94 -3.29
CA SER A 71 -13.24 -3.20 -1.86
C SER A 71 -12.79 -1.95 -1.10
N LEU A 72 -11.75 -1.27 -1.59
CA LEU A 72 -11.23 -0.03 -1.00
C LEU A 72 -12.25 1.13 -1.07
N ALA A 73 -12.87 1.32 -2.24
CA ALA A 73 -13.90 2.36 -2.43
C ALA A 73 -15.14 2.10 -1.57
N THR A 74 -15.47 0.84 -1.31
CA THR A 74 -16.53 0.47 -0.39
C THR A 74 -16.11 0.70 1.06
N ALA A 75 -14.89 0.33 1.43
CA ALA A 75 -14.37 0.54 2.78
C ALA A 75 -14.31 2.02 3.16
N ASP A 76 -13.98 2.94 2.24
CA ASP A 76 -14.03 4.39 2.49
C ASP A 76 -15.43 4.91 2.84
N ARG A 77 -16.48 4.24 2.35
CA ARG A 77 -17.88 4.60 2.62
C ARG A 77 -18.39 3.96 3.91
N LEU A 78 -17.69 2.96 4.43
CA LEU A 78 -18.03 2.26 5.66
C LEU A 78 -17.30 2.90 6.84
N SER A 79 -18.04 3.38 7.83
CA SER A 79 -17.47 3.89 9.08
C SER A 79 -17.02 2.78 10.04
N LEU A 80 -16.69 1.59 9.52
CA LEU A 80 -16.31 0.41 10.32
C LEU A 80 -14.81 0.41 10.69
N LEU A 81 -13.99 1.13 9.93
CA LEU A 81 -12.55 1.16 10.10
C LEU A 81 -12.09 2.58 10.42
N ALA A 82 -11.13 2.69 11.33
CA ALA A 82 -10.48 3.97 11.59
C ALA A 82 -9.64 4.38 10.35
N PRO A 83 -9.49 5.69 10.05
CA PRO A 83 -8.70 6.16 8.91
C PRO A 83 -7.26 5.62 8.89
N ALA A 84 -6.65 5.45 10.08
CA ALA A 84 -5.32 4.87 10.21
C ALA A 84 -5.27 3.40 9.74
N GLN A 85 -6.31 2.61 10.04
CA GLN A 85 -6.39 1.21 9.62
C GLN A 85 -6.57 1.10 8.10
N LEU A 86 -7.43 1.96 7.51
CA LEU A 86 -7.56 2.04 6.06
C LEU A 86 -6.26 2.44 5.38
N GLY A 87 -5.53 3.42 5.95
CA GLY A 87 -4.20 3.79 5.47
C GLY A 87 -3.21 2.63 5.53
N GLN A 88 -3.23 1.83 6.59
CA GLN A 88 -2.40 0.62 6.70
C GLN A 88 -2.76 -0.42 5.63
N ILE A 89 -4.05 -0.67 5.39
CA ILE A 89 -4.50 -1.62 4.34
C ILE A 89 -4.02 -1.17 2.97
N VAL A 90 -4.22 0.12 2.62
CA VAL A 90 -3.76 0.68 1.35
C VAL A 90 -2.24 0.55 1.21
N ASN A 91 -1.50 0.88 2.28
CA ASN A 91 -0.04 0.75 2.29
C ASN A 91 0.40 -0.72 2.13
N THR A 92 -0.26 -1.68 2.78
CA THR A 92 0.02 -3.13 2.62
C THR A 92 -0.23 -3.60 1.20
N ILE A 93 -1.26 -3.09 0.52
CA ILE A 93 -1.50 -3.41 -0.90
C ILE A 93 -0.37 -2.83 -1.76
N ALA A 94 -0.04 -1.55 -1.61
CA ALA A 94 0.98 -0.90 -2.44
C ALA A 94 2.38 -1.50 -2.22
N THR A 95 2.78 -1.68 -0.96
CA THR A 95 4.15 -2.11 -0.60
C THR A 95 4.31 -3.63 -0.56
N GLY A 96 3.30 -4.35 -0.06
CA GLY A 96 3.33 -5.81 0.11
C GLY A 96 2.88 -6.54 -1.15
N LEU A 97 1.64 -6.27 -1.62
CA LEU A 97 1.06 -7.00 -2.75
C LEU A 97 1.68 -6.56 -4.09
N TYR A 98 1.85 -5.25 -4.31
CA TYR A 98 2.48 -4.71 -5.51
C TYR A 98 3.95 -4.35 -5.31
N GLY A 99 4.60 -4.91 -4.29
CA GLY A 99 6.07 -4.87 -4.16
C GLY A 99 6.68 -3.47 -4.21
N ASN A 100 5.94 -2.43 -3.81
CA ASN A 100 6.35 -1.02 -3.91
C ASN A 100 6.65 -0.57 -5.36
N ALA A 101 5.97 -1.15 -6.33
CA ALA A 101 6.09 -0.88 -7.76
C ALA A 101 7.53 -0.97 -8.30
N ILE A 102 8.33 -1.90 -7.74
CA ILE A 102 9.73 -2.10 -8.14
C ILE A 102 9.80 -2.75 -9.53
N ASN A 103 8.92 -3.72 -9.82
CA ASN A 103 8.87 -4.38 -11.11
C ASN A 103 7.84 -3.72 -12.04
N THR A 104 8.08 -3.77 -13.35
CA THR A 104 7.20 -3.20 -14.36
C THR A 104 5.78 -3.76 -14.32
N LYS A 105 5.62 -5.06 -14.05
CA LYS A 105 4.30 -5.70 -13.88
C LYS A 105 3.53 -5.13 -12.68
N ASP A 106 4.24 -4.86 -11.59
CA ASP A 106 3.63 -4.28 -10.38
C ASP A 106 3.21 -2.83 -10.62
N VAL A 107 4.01 -2.06 -11.35
CA VAL A 107 3.65 -0.71 -11.83
C VAL A 107 2.37 -0.77 -12.67
N GLU A 108 2.28 -1.70 -13.62
CA GLU A 108 1.10 -1.87 -14.48
C GLU A 108 -0.17 -2.16 -13.67
N LEU A 109 -0.08 -3.08 -12.70
CA LEU A 109 -1.21 -3.44 -11.84
C LEU A 109 -1.61 -2.30 -10.90
N LEU A 110 -0.63 -1.55 -10.37
CA LEU A 110 -0.89 -0.36 -9.57
C LEU A 110 -1.61 0.72 -10.38
N LEU A 111 -1.17 0.97 -11.61
CA LEU A 111 -1.83 1.91 -12.51
C LEU A 111 -3.24 1.46 -12.89
N LYS A 112 -3.45 0.16 -13.10
CA LYS A 112 -4.79 -0.43 -13.29
C LYS A 112 -5.66 -0.20 -12.05
N LEU A 113 -5.16 -0.46 -10.85
CA LEU A 113 -5.89 -0.19 -9.60
C LEU A 113 -6.27 1.29 -9.48
N LEU A 114 -5.33 2.22 -9.74
CA LEU A 114 -5.61 3.66 -9.74
C LEU A 114 -6.69 4.03 -10.75
N ARG A 115 -6.64 3.48 -11.97
CA ARG A 115 -7.67 3.68 -13.00
C ARG A 115 -9.05 3.25 -12.50
N GLU A 116 -9.17 2.05 -11.94
CA GLU A 116 -10.45 1.55 -11.40
C GLU A 116 -10.95 2.42 -10.23
N LEU A 117 -10.06 2.92 -9.37
CA LEU A 117 -10.42 3.84 -8.29
C LEU A 117 -10.89 5.22 -8.81
N ILE A 118 -10.33 5.72 -9.91
CA ILE A 118 -10.82 6.94 -10.58
C ILE A 118 -12.27 6.74 -11.02
N GLU A 119 -12.56 5.62 -11.68
CA GLU A 119 -13.90 5.30 -12.17
C GLU A 119 -14.91 5.15 -11.01
N LEU A 120 -14.51 4.47 -9.94
CA LEU A 120 -15.39 4.15 -8.80
C LEU A 120 -15.54 5.27 -7.77
N GLN A 121 -14.55 6.14 -7.59
CA GLN A 121 -14.57 7.18 -6.55
C GLN A 121 -14.67 8.59 -7.12
N LEU A 122 -13.89 8.91 -8.15
CA LEU A 122 -13.75 10.29 -8.61
C LEU A 122 -14.81 10.68 -9.62
N LEU A 123 -15.05 9.85 -10.64
CA LEU A 123 -16.02 10.16 -11.70
C LEU A 123 -17.46 10.18 -11.18
N SER A 124 -17.76 9.36 -10.17
CA SER A 124 -19.08 9.29 -9.54
C SER A 124 -19.31 10.33 -8.43
N SER A 125 -18.33 11.18 -8.14
CA SER A 125 -18.39 12.13 -7.01
C SER A 125 -18.75 13.53 -7.47
N GLU A 126 -19.71 14.14 -6.78
CA GLU A 126 -20.04 15.57 -6.94
C GLU A 126 -18.92 16.50 -6.44
N GLN A 127 -17.99 15.98 -5.62
CA GLN A 127 -16.94 16.76 -4.96
C GLN A 127 -15.57 16.08 -5.07
N PRO A 128 -15.06 15.83 -6.29
CA PRO A 128 -13.82 15.05 -6.50
C PRO A 128 -12.60 15.71 -5.84
N ARG A 129 -12.59 17.05 -5.74
CA ARG A 129 -11.52 17.80 -5.05
C ARG A 129 -11.36 17.41 -3.57
N ARG A 130 -12.44 16.99 -2.89
CA ARG A 130 -12.35 16.53 -1.50
C ARG A 130 -11.70 15.16 -1.41
N LEU A 131 -12.01 14.28 -2.35
CA LEU A 131 -11.46 12.92 -2.41
C LEU A 131 -9.96 12.92 -2.74
N LEU A 132 -9.47 13.93 -3.46
CA LEU A 132 -8.06 14.13 -3.78
C LEU A 132 -7.22 14.73 -2.62
N ARG A 133 -7.85 15.19 -1.54
CA ARG A 133 -7.09 15.65 -0.37
C ARG A 133 -6.40 14.46 0.28
N THR A 134 -5.27 14.72 0.96
CA THR A 134 -4.56 13.70 1.74
C THR A 134 -5.54 12.93 2.63
N ASN A 135 -5.51 11.60 2.53
CA ASN A 135 -6.40 10.66 3.22
C ASN A 135 -7.90 10.76 2.89
N GLY A 136 -8.30 11.58 1.92
CA GLY A 136 -9.69 11.83 1.54
C GLY A 136 -10.37 10.67 0.80
N SER A 137 -9.59 9.76 0.23
CA SER A 137 -10.05 8.53 -0.42
C SER A 137 -8.91 7.52 -0.48
N ALA A 138 -9.23 6.27 -0.78
CA ALA A 138 -8.27 5.23 -1.10
C ALA A 138 -7.38 5.63 -2.27
N PHE A 139 -7.94 6.26 -3.32
CA PHE A 139 -7.16 6.82 -4.41
C PHE A 139 -6.07 7.79 -3.91
N ALA A 140 -6.42 8.71 -2.99
CA ALA A 140 -5.47 9.70 -2.47
C ALA A 140 -4.50 9.14 -1.40
N ARG A 141 -4.71 7.90 -0.93
CA ARG A 141 -3.80 7.21 0.00
C ARG A 141 -2.79 6.29 -0.71
N LEU A 142 -3.07 5.96 -1.98
CA LEU A 142 -2.30 5.03 -2.79
C LEU A 142 -1.18 5.77 -3.54
#